data_AF-A0A3L7UI77-F1
#
_entry.id   AF-A0A3L7UI77-F1
#
_cell.length_a   1.000
_cell.length_b   1.000
_cell.length_c   1.000
_cell.angle_alpha   90.00
_cell.angle_beta   90.00
_cell.angle_gamma   90.00
#
_symmetry.space_group_name_H-M   'P 1'
#
loop_
_entity.id
_entity.type
_entity.pdbx_description
1 polymer ?
#
loop_
_entity_poly.entity_id
_entity_poly.type
_entity_poly.pdbx_seq_one_letter_code
_entity_poly.pdbx_strand_id
1 'polypeptide(L)'
;GRRFGSTDAAMPHPSLATANYGYGASLASLAGVPIATSSSRLFESQWTARTAGSPATTSLDLNAQGTLRGGIAHHLPFPLTQCVLVHAGWLYEIGRLAPHQRYEPDAGRGPRSLTGALTRRVASRESDVALRWDTSSVDTARILEIAGFHAAVGGRGYTSLLSGRLERIDLSPLLRVDRAVLVGWGPAGTAWNTGWKESGCEVPSGESLGESEGHSLWRMVVAIGPATTEPLP
;
A
#
# COMPACT_ATOMS: atom_id res chain seq x y z
N GLY A 1 -12.67 -6.96 19.94
CA GLY A 1 -13.28 -5.86 19.15
C GLY A 1 -12.87 -5.99 17.69
N ARG A 2 -13.71 -5.62 16.71
CA ARG A 2 -13.41 -5.79 15.27
C ARG A 2 -12.22 -4.90 14.84
N ARG A 3 -11.21 -5.48 14.18
CA ARG A 3 -10.03 -4.76 13.66
C ARG A 3 -9.71 -5.16 12.21
N PHE A 4 -9.05 -4.29 11.46
CA PHE A 4 -8.45 -4.62 10.17
C PHE A 4 -7.41 -5.74 10.32
N GLY A 5 -7.56 -6.79 9.50
CA GLY A 5 -6.63 -7.94 9.48
C GLY A 5 -6.60 -8.75 10.79
N SER A 6 -7.67 -8.74 11.60
CA SER A 6 -7.70 -9.41 12.90
C SER A 6 -8.89 -10.35 13.07
N THR A 7 -8.61 -11.47 13.73
CA THR A 7 -9.53 -12.21 14.59
C THR A 7 -8.82 -12.58 15.88
N ASP A 8 -9.47 -12.34 17.01
CA ASP A 8 -9.09 -12.91 18.31
C ASP A 8 -9.33 -14.43 18.27
N ALA A 9 -8.27 -15.21 18.09
CA ALA A 9 -8.25 -16.56 18.65
C ALA A 9 -7.61 -16.42 20.04
N ALA A 10 -8.42 -16.55 21.09
CA ALA A 10 -7.99 -16.38 22.48
C ALA A 10 -6.83 -17.33 22.87
N MET A 11 -6.64 -18.42 22.11
CA MET A 11 -5.48 -19.28 22.20
C MET A 11 -4.97 -19.70 20.81
N PRO A 12 -3.64 -19.86 20.63
CA PRO A 12 -3.11 -20.61 19.50
C PRO A 12 -3.67 -22.02 19.50
N HIS A 13 -4.22 -22.45 18.36
CA HIS A 13 -4.53 -23.85 18.18
C HIS A 13 -3.21 -24.64 18.31
N PRO A 14 -3.11 -25.62 19.22
CA PRO A 14 -1.84 -26.31 19.49
C PRO A 14 -1.23 -26.96 18.25
N SER A 15 -2.04 -27.31 17.24
CA SER A 15 -1.56 -27.86 15.96
C SER A 15 -0.63 -26.92 15.18
N LEU A 16 -0.72 -25.59 15.39
CA LEU A 16 0.12 -24.59 14.72
C LEU A 16 1.55 -24.52 15.29
N ALA A 17 1.78 -25.04 16.49
CA ALA A 17 3.08 -25.03 17.16
C ALA A 17 3.81 -26.39 17.08
N THR A 18 3.15 -27.43 16.55
CA THR A 18 3.68 -28.80 16.54
C THR A 18 4.64 -29.10 15.39
N ALA A 19 4.63 -28.30 14.32
CA ALA A 19 5.46 -28.54 13.14
C ALA A 19 6.37 -27.33 12.85
N ASN A 20 7.67 -27.58 12.75
CA ASN A 20 8.61 -26.61 12.23
C ASN A 20 8.38 -26.45 10.72
N TYR A 21 8.33 -25.21 10.24
CA TYR A 21 8.46 -24.95 8.82
C TYR A 21 9.94 -25.03 8.40
N GLY A 22 10.19 -25.41 7.15
CA GLY A 22 11.51 -25.43 6.54
C GLY A 22 11.71 -24.28 5.58
N TYR A 23 12.97 -23.99 5.25
CA TYR A 23 13.29 -23.23 4.04
C TYR A 23 13.14 -24.15 2.84
N GLY A 24 12.54 -23.67 1.75
CA GLY A 24 12.54 -24.41 0.49
C GLY A 24 13.91 -24.31 -0.20
N ALA A 25 14.01 -24.85 -1.42
CA ALA A 25 15.28 -24.91 -2.17
C ALA A 25 15.83 -23.52 -2.58
N SER A 26 15.07 -22.46 -2.39
CA SER A 26 15.48 -21.07 -2.64
C SER A 26 15.00 -20.14 -1.53
N LEU A 27 15.64 -18.96 -1.42
CA LEU A 27 15.23 -17.88 -0.51
C LEU A 27 13.81 -17.34 -0.79
N ALA A 28 13.19 -17.73 -1.91
CA ALA A 28 11.84 -17.32 -2.28
C ALA A 28 10.75 -18.24 -1.71
N SER A 29 11.11 -19.28 -0.94
CA SER A 29 10.16 -20.33 -0.55
C SER A 29 10.29 -20.75 0.91
N LEU A 30 9.14 -20.90 1.57
CA LEU A 30 9.00 -21.56 2.86
C LEU A 30 8.19 -22.84 2.66
N ALA A 31 8.63 -23.94 3.24
CA ALA A 31 8.02 -25.26 3.13
C ALA A 31 7.35 -25.65 4.45
N GLY A 32 6.17 -26.27 4.38
CA GLY A 32 5.50 -26.81 5.56
C GLY A 32 5.08 -25.77 6.59
N VAL A 33 4.75 -24.54 6.17
CA VAL A 33 4.19 -23.51 7.07
C VAL A 33 2.85 -24.03 7.61
N PRO A 34 2.71 -24.30 8.92
CA PRO A 34 1.46 -24.80 9.46
C PRO A 34 0.41 -23.69 9.36
N ILE A 35 -0.61 -23.90 8.53
CA ILE A 35 -1.80 -23.06 8.47
C ILE A 35 -2.95 -23.91 8.99
N ALA A 36 -3.60 -23.45 10.06
CA ALA A 36 -4.73 -24.17 10.62
C ALA A 36 -5.92 -24.05 9.66
N THR A 37 -6.48 -25.19 9.28
CA THR A 37 -7.75 -25.27 8.54
C THR A 37 -8.83 -24.58 9.38
N SER A 38 -9.50 -23.56 8.82
CA SER A 38 -10.44 -22.62 9.48
C SER A 38 -9.83 -21.54 10.40
N SER A 39 -8.51 -21.37 10.37
CA SER A 39 -7.87 -20.25 11.06
C SER A 39 -7.97 -18.96 10.25
N SER A 40 -8.48 -17.92 10.89
CA SER A 40 -8.46 -16.54 10.44
C SER A 40 -7.14 -15.81 10.78
N ARG A 41 -6.07 -16.57 11.09
CA ARG A 41 -4.72 -16.02 11.29
C ARG A 41 -4.05 -15.72 9.95
N LEU A 42 -3.70 -14.46 9.78
CA LEU A 42 -2.97 -13.94 8.65
C LEU A 42 -1.49 -14.34 8.70
N PHE A 43 -0.99 -14.91 7.60
CA PHE A 43 0.44 -15.10 7.33
C PHE A 43 0.96 -13.89 6.55
N GLU A 44 2.03 -13.27 7.02
CA GLU A 44 2.62 -12.07 6.41
C GLU A 44 4.12 -12.29 6.24
N SER A 45 4.64 -11.85 5.09
CA SER A 45 6.07 -11.75 4.85
C SER A 45 6.43 -10.28 4.61
N GLN A 46 7.53 -9.84 5.21
CA GLN A 46 8.08 -8.51 5.01
C GLN A 46 9.60 -8.62 4.86
N TRP A 47 10.14 -7.90 3.89
CA TRP A 47 11.57 -7.67 3.79
C TRP A 47 11.83 -6.17 3.72
N THR A 48 13.03 -5.78 4.12
CA THR A 48 13.51 -4.41 4.04
C THR A 48 14.92 -4.45 3.50
N ALA A 49 15.25 -3.58 2.53
CA ALA A 49 16.60 -3.40 2.07
C ALA A 49 16.95 -1.91 2.02
N ARG A 50 18.25 -1.62 2.01
CA ARG A 50 18.75 -0.28 1.69
C ARG A 50 18.90 -0.18 0.18
N THR A 51 18.35 0.87 -0.41
CA THR A 51 18.53 1.18 -1.83
C THR A 51 19.79 2.03 -2.02
N ALA A 52 20.49 1.86 -3.14
CA ALA A 52 21.71 2.59 -3.43
C ALA A 52 21.49 4.10 -3.71
N GLY A 53 20.25 4.50 -3.98
CA GLY A 53 19.87 5.89 -4.21
C GLY A 53 18.45 6.20 -3.74
N SER A 54 18.10 7.50 -3.78
CA SER A 54 16.74 7.95 -3.49
C SER A 54 15.77 7.44 -4.55
N PRO A 55 14.61 6.87 -4.17
CA PRO A 55 13.62 6.38 -5.12
C PRO A 55 12.89 7.50 -5.89
N ALA A 56 13.06 8.76 -5.46
CA ALA A 56 12.46 9.92 -6.11
C ALA A 56 13.33 11.18 -5.93
N THR A 57 13.20 12.11 -6.87
CA THR A 57 13.69 13.49 -6.77
C THR A 57 12.51 14.40 -6.47
N THR A 58 12.68 15.34 -5.54
CA THR A 58 11.61 16.25 -5.12
C THR A 58 12.16 17.65 -4.86
N SER A 59 11.36 18.65 -5.22
CA SER A 59 11.52 20.08 -4.88
C SER A 59 10.23 20.60 -4.26
N LEU A 60 9.44 19.70 -3.67
CA LEU A 60 8.13 20.01 -3.12
C LEU A 60 8.27 20.93 -1.92
N ASP A 61 7.47 21.99 -1.93
CA ASP A 61 7.36 22.96 -0.86
C ASP A 61 5.89 23.37 -0.69
N LEU A 62 5.59 24.11 0.38
CA LEU A 62 4.26 24.66 0.62
C LEU A 62 4.14 26.06 0.04
N ASN A 63 2.99 26.35 -0.58
CA ASN A 63 2.62 27.72 -0.90
C ASN A 63 1.94 28.40 0.30
N ALA A 64 1.56 29.68 0.14
CA ALA A 64 0.91 30.45 1.19
C ALA A 64 -0.45 29.87 1.64
N GLN A 65 -1.07 29.03 0.81
CA GLN A 65 -2.34 28.35 1.09
C GLN A 65 -2.14 26.96 1.73
N GLY A 66 -0.91 26.55 2.00
CA GLY A 66 -0.58 25.25 2.59
C GLY A 66 -0.74 24.06 1.62
N THR A 67 -0.86 24.32 0.31
CA THR A 67 -0.87 23.28 -0.73
C THR A 67 0.52 23.12 -1.33
N LEU A 68 0.77 21.97 -1.95
CA LEU A 68 2.05 21.65 -2.56
C LEU A 68 2.32 22.50 -3.81
N ARG A 69 3.58 22.90 -3.98
CA ARG A 69 4.15 23.47 -5.21
C ARG A 69 5.50 22.84 -5.51
N GLY A 70 6.08 23.13 -6.67
CA GLY A 70 7.35 22.56 -7.10
C GLY A 70 7.13 21.26 -7.88
N GLY A 71 8.07 20.32 -7.82
CA GLY A 71 7.97 19.10 -8.63
C GLY A 71 8.50 17.85 -7.95
N ILE A 72 7.95 16.70 -8.38
CA ILE A 72 8.36 15.35 -7.98
C ILE A 72 8.52 14.46 -9.21
N ALA A 73 9.52 13.58 -9.18
CA ALA A 73 9.73 12.51 -10.16
C ALA A 73 10.24 11.24 -9.45
N HIS A 74 9.79 10.05 -9.87
CA HIS A 74 10.31 8.78 -9.34
C HIS A 74 11.38 8.18 -10.24
N HIS A 75 12.24 7.32 -9.67
CA HIS A 75 13.33 6.64 -10.36
C HIS A 75 13.09 5.14 -10.56
N LEU A 76 11.88 4.65 -10.24
CA LEU A 76 11.48 3.28 -10.56
C LEU A 76 11.60 3.03 -12.08
N PRO A 77 12.03 1.84 -12.52
CA PRO A 77 12.29 1.54 -13.94
C PRO A 77 11.03 1.29 -14.79
N PHE A 78 9.85 1.47 -14.20
CA PHE A 78 8.54 1.23 -14.84
C PHE A 78 7.57 2.37 -14.52
N PRO A 79 6.56 2.61 -15.37
CA PRO A 79 5.55 3.62 -15.09
C PRO A 79 4.64 3.21 -13.93
N LEU A 80 4.20 4.19 -13.16
CA LEU A 80 3.12 4.05 -12.19
C LEU A 80 1.79 4.48 -12.81
N THR A 81 0.74 3.73 -12.54
CA THR A 81 -0.64 4.04 -12.97
C THR A 81 -1.51 4.41 -11.77
N GLN A 82 -2.60 5.13 -12.04
CA GLN A 82 -3.53 5.65 -11.02
C GLN A 82 -2.81 6.35 -9.86
N CYS A 83 -1.73 7.05 -10.22
CA CYS A 83 -0.79 7.68 -9.32
C CYS A 83 -1.42 8.91 -8.69
N VAL A 84 -1.18 9.07 -7.40
CA VAL A 84 -1.63 10.21 -6.60
C VAL A 84 -0.51 10.66 -5.68
N LEU A 85 -0.47 11.96 -5.39
CA LEU A 85 0.38 12.53 -4.36
C LEU A 85 -0.50 12.92 -3.17
N VAL A 86 -0.06 12.59 -1.97
CA VAL A 86 -0.85 12.81 -0.74
C VAL A 86 -0.02 13.61 0.26
N HIS A 87 -0.61 14.68 0.81
CA HIS A 87 0.01 15.52 1.85
C HIS A 87 -1.06 16.27 2.65
N ALA A 88 -0.95 16.31 3.98
CA ALA A 88 -1.79 17.12 4.88
C ALA A 88 -3.30 17.03 4.61
N GLY A 89 -3.81 15.82 4.30
CA GLY A 89 -5.23 15.61 4.00
C GLY A 89 -5.67 16.03 2.59
N TRP A 90 -4.73 16.44 1.74
CA TRP A 90 -4.91 16.70 0.31
C TRP A 90 -4.43 15.51 -0.53
N LEU A 91 -5.12 15.28 -1.63
CA LEU A 91 -4.78 14.31 -2.68
C LEU A 91 -4.74 15.02 -4.03
N TYR A 92 -3.62 14.88 -4.73
CA TYR A 92 -3.39 15.42 -6.06
C TYR A 92 -3.40 14.25 -7.05
N GLU A 93 -4.29 14.30 -8.04
CA GLU A 93 -4.37 13.25 -9.08
C GLU A 93 -3.28 13.47 -10.13
N ILE A 94 -2.47 12.43 -10.35
CA ILE A 94 -1.42 12.41 -11.37
C ILE A 94 -1.85 11.53 -12.55
N GLY A 95 -2.52 10.41 -12.28
CA GLY A 95 -2.90 9.45 -13.31
C GLY A 95 -1.74 8.52 -13.67
N ARG A 96 -1.16 8.66 -14.85
CA ARG A 96 0.03 7.86 -15.23
C ARG A 96 1.28 8.71 -15.07
N LEU A 97 2.28 8.19 -14.36
CA LEU A 97 3.58 8.83 -14.17
C LEU A 97 4.66 7.91 -14.70
N ALA A 98 5.39 8.34 -15.74
CA ALA A 98 6.49 7.58 -16.29
C ALA A 98 7.77 7.75 -15.44
N PRO A 99 8.74 6.83 -15.54
CA PRO A 99 10.06 6.99 -14.92
C PRO A 99 10.67 8.36 -15.24
N HIS A 100 11.18 9.04 -14.22
CA HIS A 100 11.79 10.37 -14.30
C HIS A 100 10.88 11.50 -14.81
N GLN A 101 9.61 11.22 -15.12
CA GLN A 101 8.66 12.25 -15.47
C GLN A 101 8.38 13.12 -14.24
N ARG A 102 8.49 14.43 -14.42
CA ARG A 102 8.20 15.43 -13.39
C ARG A 102 6.70 15.72 -13.38
N TYR A 103 6.11 15.68 -12.19
CA TYR A 103 4.76 16.16 -11.91
C TYR A 103 4.82 17.42 -11.05
N GLU A 104 4.03 18.43 -11.40
CA GLU A 104 3.93 19.71 -10.70
C GLU A 104 2.50 19.91 -10.18
N PRO A 105 2.30 19.92 -8.84
CA PRO A 105 0.95 19.96 -8.26
C PRO A 105 0.15 21.22 -8.58
N ASP A 106 0.82 22.33 -8.87
CA ASP A 106 0.25 23.65 -9.17
C ASP A 106 -0.12 23.86 -10.64
N ALA A 107 0.40 23.03 -11.55
CA ALA A 107 0.06 23.08 -12.98
C ALA A 107 -1.27 22.36 -13.33
N GLY A 108 -1.83 21.60 -12.39
CA GLY A 108 -2.95 20.68 -12.63
C GLY A 108 -4.31 21.14 -12.12
N ARG A 109 -5.26 20.19 -12.11
CA ARG A 109 -6.48 20.33 -11.32
C ARG A 109 -6.06 20.29 -9.85
N GLY A 110 -6.30 21.37 -9.11
CA GLY A 110 -5.89 21.51 -7.72
C GLY A 110 -6.33 20.35 -6.82
N PRO A 111 -5.82 20.31 -5.57
CA PRO A 111 -5.99 19.17 -4.70
C PRO A 111 -7.46 18.90 -4.34
N ARG A 112 -7.76 17.63 -4.09
CA ARG A 112 -9.03 17.20 -3.48
C ARG A 112 -8.79 16.76 -2.04
N SER A 113 -9.82 16.81 -1.21
CA SER A 113 -9.78 16.18 0.11
C SER A 113 -9.43 14.69 -0.04
N LEU A 114 -8.39 14.23 0.66
CA LEU A 114 -7.98 12.82 0.73
C LEU A 114 -9.13 11.94 1.19
N THR A 115 -9.81 12.34 2.27
CA THR A 115 -10.99 11.65 2.79
C THR A 115 -12.06 11.57 1.71
N GLY A 116 -12.43 12.71 1.09
CA GLY A 116 -13.44 12.73 0.05
C GLY A 116 -13.05 11.92 -1.19
N ALA A 117 -11.77 11.85 -1.56
CA ALA A 117 -11.28 11.05 -2.68
C ALA A 117 -11.34 9.56 -2.38
N LEU A 118 -10.89 9.15 -1.19
CA LEU A 118 -10.86 7.76 -0.79
C LEU A 118 -12.25 7.20 -0.47
N THR A 119 -13.19 7.99 0.03
CA THR A 119 -14.56 7.52 0.32
C THR A 119 -15.49 7.55 -0.90
N ARG A 120 -15.23 8.40 -1.92
CA ARG A 120 -16.08 8.52 -3.12
C ARG A 120 -15.69 7.66 -4.32
N ARG A 121 -14.51 7.02 -4.34
CA ARG A 121 -13.98 6.26 -5.49
C ARG A 121 -14.87 5.10 -6.01
N VAL A 122 -16.01 4.83 -5.36
CA VAL A 122 -17.00 3.81 -5.73
C VAL A 122 -18.11 4.36 -6.66
N ALA A 123 -18.26 5.68 -6.80
CA ALA A 123 -19.28 6.26 -7.67
C ALA A 123 -18.78 6.39 -9.11
N SER A 124 -19.22 5.49 -9.98
CA SER A 124 -19.31 5.81 -11.40
C SER A 124 -20.29 6.99 -11.56
N ARG A 125 -19.74 8.15 -11.92
CA ARG A 125 -20.32 9.34 -12.56
C ARG A 125 -21.57 10.08 -12.04
N GLU A 126 -22.35 9.64 -11.03
CA GLU A 126 -23.65 10.33 -10.82
C GLU A 126 -24.18 10.58 -9.39
N SER A 127 -23.44 10.33 -8.30
CA SER A 127 -23.90 10.81 -6.98
C SER A 127 -22.78 11.14 -6.00
N ASP A 128 -22.91 12.28 -5.31
CA ASP A 128 -21.93 12.84 -4.36
C ASP A 128 -22.16 12.31 -2.92
N VAL A 129 -22.53 11.03 -2.79
CA VAL A 129 -22.80 10.40 -1.49
C VAL A 129 -21.57 9.66 -1.01
N ALA A 130 -21.07 10.01 0.18
CA ALA A 130 -19.99 9.28 0.83
C ALA A 130 -20.43 7.83 1.09
N LEU A 131 -19.77 6.87 0.44
CA LEU A 131 -20.14 5.47 0.57
C LEU A 131 -19.68 4.94 1.92
N ARG A 132 -20.58 4.25 2.62
CA ARG A 132 -20.24 3.58 3.88
C ARG A 132 -19.26 2.43 3.59
N TRP A 133 -18.24 2.29 4.44
CA TRP A 133 -17.32 1.15 4.36
C TRP A 133 -18.07 -0.17 4.54
N ASP A 134 -17.87 -1.10 3.60
CA ASP A 134 -18.38 -2.47 3.69
C ASP A 134 -17.37 -3.36 4.44
N THR A 135 -17.75 -3.80 5.64
CA THR A 135 -16.91 -4.66 6.48
C THR A 135 -16.81 -6.10 5.98
N SER A 136 -17.63 -6.49 5.01
CA SER A 136 -17.61 -7.82 4.38
C SER A 136 -16.79 -7.85 3.08
N SER A 137 -16.26 -6.71 2.64
CA SER A 137 -15.43 -6.63 1.44
C SER A 137 -14.20 -7.54 1.55
N VAL A 138 -13.92 -8.23 0.45
CA VAL A 138 -12.74 -9.10 0.25
C VAL A 138 -11.78 -8.50 -0.79
N ASP A 139 -12.01 -7.26 -1.21
CA ASP A 139 -11.12 -6.55 -2.13
C ASP A 139 -9.84 -6.13 -1.38
N THR A 140 -8.82 -6.97 -1.49
CA THR A 140 -7.52 -6.75 -0.85
C THR A 140 -6.87 -5.43 -1.26
N ALA A 141 -6.98 -5.02 -2.52
CA ALA A 141 -6.42 -3.77 -3.02
C ALA A 141 -7.05 -2.57 -2.28
N ARG A 142 -8.37 -2.58 -2.18
CA ARG A 142 -9.13 -1.56 -1.47
C ARG A 142 -8.90 -1.57 0.03
N ILE A 143 -8.82 -2.74 0.65
CA ILE A 143 -8.50 -2.89 2.07
C ILE A 143 -7.13 -2.28 2.37
N LEU A 144 -6.11 -2.59 1.56
CA LEU A 144 -4.76 -2.06 1.74
C LEU A 144 -4.67 -0.55 1.46
N GLU A 145 -5.44 -0.03 0.51
CA GLU A 145 -5.54 1.41 0.24
C GLU A 145 -6.10 2.16 1.46
N ILE A 146 -7.23 1.70 2.02
CA ILE A 146 -7.83 2.33 3.22
C ILE A 146 -6.98 2.11 4.46
N ALA A 147 -6.39 0.92 4.65
CA ALA A 147 -5.49 0.67 5.76
C ALA A 147 -4.23 1.54 5.70
N GLY A 148 -3.75 1.86 4.49
CA GLY A 148 -2.59 2.73 4.25
C GLY A 148 -2.79 4.18 4.66
N PHE A 149 -4.03 4.63 4.84
CA PHE A 149 -4.37 5.99 5.27
C PHE A 149 -5.54 6.00 6.27
N HIS A 150 -5.63 4.98 7.12
CA HIS A 150 -6.82 4.70 7.93
C HIS A 150 -7.17 5.87 8.85
N ALA A 151 -6.19 6.38 9.61
CA ALA A 151 -6.45 7.52 10.47
C ALA A 151 -6.81 8.79 9.69
N ALA A 152 -6.19 9.04 8.53
CA ALA A 152 -6.45 10.23 7.71
C ALA A 152 -7.85 10.25 7.09
N VAL A 153 -8.42 9.09 6.77
CA VAL A 153 -9.81 8.99 6.26
C VAL A 153 -10.88 8.97 7.36
N GLY A 154 -10.50 9.15 8.64
CA GLY A 154 -11.44 9.18 9.78
C GLY A 154 -11.42 7.91 10.64
N GLY A 155 -10.53 6.96 10.35
CA GLY A 155 -10.25 5.81 11.19
C GLY A 155 -11.48 4.96 11.47
N ARG A 156 -11.67 4.63 12.76
CA ARG A 156 -12.84 3.87 13.24
C ARG A 156 -14.16 4.59 12.95
N GLY A 157 -14.17 5.91 12.89
CA GLY A 157 -15.37 6.68 12.57
C GLY A 157 -15.90 6.37 11.17
N TYR A 158 -15.01 6.14 10.20
CA TYR A 158 -15.38 5.77 8.83
C TYR A 158 -15.59 4.26 8.67
N THR A 159 -14.65 3.45 9.13
CA THR A 159 -14.66 2.00 8.82
C THR A 159 -15.43 1.15 9.83
N SER A 160 -15.76 1.68 11.01
CA SER A 160 -16.19 0.94 12.20
C SER A 160 -15.18 -0.10 12.74
N LEU A 161 -13.98 -0.14 12.17
CA LEU A 161 -12.90 -1.08 12.49
C LEU A 161 -11.72 -0.32 13.12
N LEU A 162 -11.06 -0.93 14.10
CA LEU A 162 -9.73 -0.47 14.54
C LEU A 162 -8.67 -0.84 13.49
N SER A 163 -7.59 -0.07 13.39
CA SER A 163 -6.49 -0.31 12.42
C SER A 163 -5.82 -1.68 12.62
N GLY A 164 -5.75 -2.17 13.86
CA GLY A 164 -5.31 -3.52 14.17
C GLY A 164 -3.91 -3.82 13.63
N ARG A 165 -3.74 -5.00 13.01
CA ARG A 165 -2.42 -5.41 12.51
C ARG A 165 -1.95 -4.59 11.30
N LEU A 166 -2.88 -3.99 10.55
CA LEU A 166 -2.56 -3.15 9.41
C LEU A 166 -2.18 -1.71 9.81
N GLU A 167 -2.22 -1.36 11.10
CA GLU A 167 -1.74 -0.04 11.57
C GLU A 167 -0.30 0.25 11.15
N ARG A 168 0.56 -0.79 11.09
CA ARG A 168 1.97 -0.66 10.66
C ARG A 168 2.15 -0.16 9.22
N ILE A 169 1.13 -0.30 8.37
CA ILE A 169 1.18 0.18 6.98
C ILE A 169 0.45 1.52 6.82
N ASP A 170 -0.13 2.08 7.89
CA ASP A 170 -0.80 3.38 7.88
C ASP A 170 0.23 4.52 7.84
N LEU A 171 0.20 5.28 6.76
CA LEU A 171 1.08 6.42 6.52
C LEU A 171 0.43 7.75 6.96
N SER A 172 -0.79 7.73 7.48
CA SER A 172 -1.49 8.91 7.99
C SER A 172 -0.68 9.76 8.97
N PRO A 173 0.11 9.19 9.92
CA PRO A 173 0.92 9.99 10.81
C PRO A 173 2.00 10.81 10.08
N LEU A 174 2.49 10.31 8.95
CA LEU A 174 3.51 10.99 8.15
C LEU A 174 2.94 12.18 7.39
N LEU A 175 1.65 12.19 7.09
CA LEU A 175 1.00 13.28 6.35
C LEU A 175 0.88 14.60 7.14
N ARG A 176 1.09 14.56 8.46
CA ARG A 176 1.09 15.75 9.33
C ARG A 176 2.46 16.41 9.40
N VAL A 177 3.49 15.71 8.96
CA VAL A 177 4.90 16.13 8.99
C VAL A 177 5.29 16.61 7.58
N ASP A 178 6.42 17.31 7.43
CA ASP A 178 7.00 17.79 6.16
C ASP A 178 7.36 16.63 5.19
N ARG A 179 6.36 15.85 4.81
CA ARG A 179 6.44 14.62 4.03
C ARG A 179 5.22 14.51 3.12
N ALA A 180 5.47 14.20 1.86
CA ALA A 180 4.43 13.76 0.94
C ALA A 180 4.57 12.26 0.69
N VAL A 181 3.47 11.62 0.29
CA VAL A 181 3.47 10.22 -0.12
C VAL A 181 3.01 10.13 -1.57
N LEU A 182 3.89 9.66 -2.45
CA LEU A 182 3.55 9.29 -3.81
C LEU A 182 3.04 7.84 -3.80
N VAL A 183 1.83 7.63 -4.30
CA VAL A 183 1.16 6.32 -4.30
C VAL A 183 0.74 5.98 -5.72
N GLY A 184 1.01 4.77 -6.18
CA GLY A 184 0.58 4.33 -7.50
C GLY A 184 0.66 2.82 -7.67
N TRP A 185 0.09 2.32 -8.76
CA TRP A 185 0.11 0.91 -9.11
C TRP A 185 1.22 0.63 -10.11
N GLY A 186 1.95 -0.46 -9.89
CA GLY A 186 3.05 -0.91 -10.73
C GLY A 186 3.13 -2.43 -10.75
N PRO A 187 4.14 -3.03 -11.41
CA PRO A 187 4.38 -4.46 -11.36
C PRO A 187 4.61 -4.92 -9.92
N ALA A 188 4.49 -6.23 -9.70
CA ALA A 188 4.73 -6.83 -8.41
C ALA A 188 6.15 -6.53 -7.93
N GLY A 189 6.28 -5.87 -6.77
CA GLY A 189 7.60 -5.59 -6.18
C GLY A 189 8.31 -6.85 -5.69
N THR A 190 7.58 -7.96 -5.57
CA THR A 190 8.07 -9.28 -5.20
C THR A 190 7.24 -10.36 -5.89
N ALA A 191 7.90 -11.32 -6.52
CA ALA A 191 7.26 -12.57 -6.94
C ALA A 191 7.33 -13.58 -5.79
N TRP A 192 6.37 -13.53 -4.86
CA TRP A 192 6.18 -14.61 -3.90
C TRP A 192 5.28 -15.66 -4.54
N ASN A 193 5.74 -16.91 -4.55
CA ASN A 193 4.86 -18.05 -4.80
C ASN A 193 4.62 -18.76 -3.47
N THR A 194 3.40 -19.22 -3.26
CA THR A 194 3.13 -20.25 -2.28
C THR A 194 3.15 -21.56 -3.06
N GLY A 195 4.15 -22.41 -2.83
CA GLY A 195 4.25 -23.75 -3.44
C GLY A 195 3.16 -24.73 -2.98
N TRP A 196 1.98 -24.22 -2.63
CA TRP A 196 0.83 -25.00 -2.22
C TRP A 196 0.39 -25.89 -3.37
N LYS A 197 0.65 -27.19 -3.23
CA LYS A 197 0.01 -28.23 -4.05
C LYS A 197 -1.18 -28.73 -3.28
N GLU A 198 -2.37 -28.48 -3.77
CA GLU A 198 -3.59 -29.04 -3.21
C GLU A 198 -3.46 -30.57 -3.24
N SER A 199 -3.47 -31.22 -2.07
CA SER A 199 -3.31 -32.67 -1.99
C SER A 199 -4.57 -33.33 -2.54
N GLY A 200 -4.53 -33.73 -3.81
CA GLY A 200 -5.64 -34.36 -4.53
C GLY A 200 -5.81 -33.91 -5.98
N CYS A 201 -5.20 -32.80 -6.38
CA CYS A 201 -5.14 -32.36 -7.78
C CYS A 201 -3.71 -32.54 -8.30
N GLU A 202 -3.50 -33.54 -9.16
CA GLU A 202 -2.29 -33.57 -9.99
C GLU A 202 -2.28 -32.30 -10.85
N VAL A 203 -1.50 -31.31 -10.43
CA VAL A 203 -1.16 -30.18 -11.30
C VAL A 203 -0.24 -30.77 -12.38
N PRO A 204 -0.61 -30.71 -13.67
CA PRO A 204 0.23 -31.25 -14.73
C PRO A 204 1.63 -30.66 -14.60
N SER A 205 2.63 -31.53 -14.51
CA SER A 205 4.03 -31.17 -14.49
C SER A 205 4.37 -30.39 -15.76
N GLY A 206 4.38 -29.06 -15.67
CA GLY A 206 4.71 -28.20 -16.81
C GLY A 206 4.13 -26.80 -16.75
N GLU A 207 3.04 -26.57 -16.03
CA GLU A 207 2.48 -25.22 -15.93
C GLU A 207 2.97 -24.53 -14.66
N SER A 208 3.98 -23.66 -14.84
CA SER A 208 4.14 -22.48 -14.00
C SER A 208 2.75 -21.89 -13.79
N LEU A 209 2.26 -21.81 -12.54
CA LEU A 209 1.17 -20.91 -12.22
C LEU A 209 1.52 -19.59 -12.91
N GLY A 210 0.74 -19.22 -13.92
CA GLY A 210 1.11 -18.15 -14.84
C GLY A 210 1.55 -16.93 -14.06
N GLU A 211 2.49 -16.16 -14.60
CA GLU A 211 2.81 -14.83 -14.11
C GLU A 211 1.49 -14.09 -13.94
N SER A 212 0.95 -14.07 -12.73
CA SER A 212 -0.14 -13.17 -12.39
C SER A 212 0.49 -11.82 -12.68
N GLU A 213 -0.07 -11.06 -13.63
CA GLU A 213 0.25 -9.65 -13.87
C GLU A 213 -0.13 -8.87 -12.61
N GLY A 214 0.60 -9.14 -11.53
CA GLY A 214 0.25 -8.77 -10.19
C GLY A 214 0.55 -7.30 -10.06
N HIS A 215 -0.47 -6.47 -10.11
CA HIS A 215 -0.32 -5.07 -9.80
C HIS A 215 -0.12 -4.91 -8.29
N SER A 216 0.98 -4.29 -7.89
CA SER A 216 1.26 -3.95 -6.49
C SER A 216 1.10 -2.46 -6.26
N LEU A 217 0.69 -2.11 -5.04
CA LEU A 217 0.63 -0.73 -4.60
C LEU A 217 2.02 -0.27 -4.15
N TRP A 218 2.60 0.66 -4.89
CA TRP A 218 3.86 1.33 -4.57
C TRP A 218 3.58 2.59 -3.77
N ARG A 219 4.33 2.79 -2.69
CA ARG A 219 4.23 3.96 -1.80
C ARG A 219 5.63 4.48 -1.53
N MET A 220 5.89 5.72 -1.92
CA MET A 220 7.17 6.40 -1.71
C MET A 220 6.95 7.63 -0.83
N VAL A 221 7.61 7.66 0.31
CA VAL A 221 7.60 8.80 1.22
C VAL A 221 8.75 9.73 0.81
N VAL A 222 8.43 11.00 0.56
CA VAL A 222 9.40 12.03 0.17
C VAL A 222 9.33 13.20 1.13
N ALA A 223 10.45 13.90 1.33
CA ALA A 223 10.48 15.13 2.11
C ALA A 223 9.79 16.29 1.37
N ILE A 224 9.19 17.18 2.16
CA ILE A 224 8.75 18.52 1.73
C ILE A 224 9.65 19.51 2.47
N GLY A 225 10.01 20.59 1.80
CA GLY A 225 10.80 21.66 2.40
C GLY A 225 11.80 22.24 1.40
N PRO A 226 12.45 23.36 1.76
CA PRO A 226 13.46 23.96 0.91
C PRO A 226 14.54 22.91 0.63
N ALA A 227 14.93 22.78 -0.64
CA ALA A 227 16.03 21.91 -1.04
C ALA A 227 17.22 22.20 -0.13
N THR A 228 17.55 21.26 0.76
CA THR A 228 18.70 21.41 1.64
C THR A 228 19.92 21.19 0.75
N THR A 229 20.44 22.30 0.20
CA THR A 229 21.78 22.34 -0.38
C THR A 229 22.76 22.26 0.77
N GLU A 230 22.92 21.08 1.37
CA GLU A 230 24.09 20.80 2.18
C GLU A 230 24.98 19.85 1.37
N PRO A 231 26.18 20.28 0.94
CA PRO A 231 27.16 19.34 0.44
C PRO A 231 27.56 18.43 1.61
N LEU A 232 27.47 17.11 1.40
CA LEU A 232 28.05 16.13 2.33
C LEU A 232 29.54 16.46 2.53
N PRO A 233 30.06 16.42 3.78
CA PRO A 233 31.49 16.53 4.04
C PRO A 233 32.28 15.34 3.47
#